data_AF-A0L4A8-F1
#
_entry.id   AF-A0L4A8-F1
#
_cell.length_a   1.000
_cell.length_b   1.000
_cell.length_c   1.000
_cell.angle_alpha   90.00
_cell.angle_beta   90.00
_cell.angle_gamma   90.00
#
_symmetry.space_group_name_H-M   'P 1'
#
loop_
_entity.id
_entity.type
_entity.pdbx_description
1 polymer ?
#
loop_
_entity_poly.entity_id
_entity_poly.type
_entity_poly.pdbx_seq_one_letter_code
_entity_poly.pdbx_strand_id
1 'polypeptide(L)'
;MSRIPIHYKVTLFYALFGVLWIFVSDRVLEFLVSDAQLMGIIQTFKGWIYVVLTSAMLFVIIRMDHLAIEKKEREKAQLYQATMSAVHHILHNFLNKMMLYRLGVEEQQPVNPELQALYERVIEETQHEIYLLQTAKQFTAEEVRATVQPK
;
A
#
# COMPACT_ATOMS: atom_id res chain seq x y z
N MET A 1 -6.54 -20.23 -5.96
CA MET A 1 -7.87 -19.60 -5.75
C MET A 1 -7.83 -18.16 -6.22
N SER A 2 -8.61 -17.79 -7.24
CA SER A 2 -8.78 -16.38 -7.61
C SER A 2 -9.45 -15.63 -6.44
N ARG A 3 -8.87 -14.51 -6.01
CA ARG A 3 -9.52 -13.66 -5.02
C ARG A 3 -10.65 -12.93 -5.74
N ILE A 4 -11.89 -13.18 -5.34
CA ILE A 4 -13.07 -12.45 -5.83
C ILE A 4 -12.83 -10.95 -5.56
N PRO A 5 -12.90 -10.08 -6.58
CA PRO A 5 -12.75 -8.64 -6.41
C PRO A 5 -13.76 -8.06 -5.41
N ILE A 6 -13.36 -7.00 -4.70
CA ILE A 6 -14.17 -6.40 -3.63
C ILE A 6 -15.55 -5.94 -4.10
N HIS A 7 -15.64 -5.41 -5.32
CA HIS A 7 -16.90 -4.96 -5.89
C HIS A 7 -17.92 -6.09 -6.00
N TYR A 8 -17.53 -7.29 -6.45
CA TYR A 8 -18.45 -8.43 -6.50
C TYR A 8 -18.91 -8.89 -5.12
N LYS A 9 -18.01 -8.89 -4.13
CA LYS A 9 -18.38 -9.24 -2.74
C LYS A 9 -19.40 -8.26 -2.20
N VAL A 10 -19.11 -6.96 -2.32
CA VAL A 10 -20.00 -5.89 -1.85
C VAL A 10 -21.36 -5.99 -2.53
N THR A 11 -21.42 -6.12 -3.85
CA THR A 11 -22.67 -6.22 -4.60
C THR A 11 -23.48 -7.47 -4.21
N LEU A 12 -22.83 -8.64 -4.08
CA LEU A 12 -23.52 -9.88 -3.72
C LEU A 12 -24.05 -9.83 -2.29
N PHE A 13 -23.24 -9.38 -1.33
CA PHE A 13 -23.69 -9.24 0.06
C PHE A 13 -24.81 -8.22 0.19
N TYR A 14 -24.69 -7.08 -0.48
CA TYR A 14 -25.75 -6.07 -0.51
C TYR A 14 -27.05 -6.63 -1.08
N ALA A 15 -27.00 -7.35 -2.20
CA ALA A 15 -28.18 -7.94 -2.83
C ALA A 15 -28.83 -9.01 -1.96
N LEU A 16 -28.05 -9.97 -1.45
CA LEU A 16 -28.57 -11.05 -0.59
C LEU A 16 -29.13 -10.51 0.73
N PHE A 17 -28.39 -9.60 1.36
CA PHE A 17 -28.82 -8.98 2.60
C PHE A 17 -30.08 -8.14 2.40
N GLY A 18 -30.15 -7.35 1.32
CA GLY A 18 -31.31 -6.55 0.95
C GLY A 18 -32.56 -7.40 0.71
N VAL A 19 -32.45 -8.45 -0.12
CA VAL A 19 -33.57 -9.36 -0.40
C VAL A 19 -34.05 -10.05 0.88
N LEU A 20 -33.13 -10.57 1.68
CA LEU A 20 -33.46 -11.24 2.94
C LEU A 20 -34.12 -10.27 3.93
N TRP A 21 -33.57 -9.05 4.05
CA TRP A 21 -34.10 -8.02 4.92
C TRP A 21 -35.53 -7.63 4.52
N ILE A 22 -35.77 -7.34 3.24
CA ILE A 22 -37.10 -6.98 2.74
C ILE A 22 -38.09 -8.08 3.06
N PHE A 23 -37.81 -9.33 2.66
CA PHE A 23 -38.71 -10.46 2.87
C PHE A 23 -39.03 -10.70 4.36
N VAL A 24 -38.01 -10.77 5.21
CA VAL A 24 -38.19 -11.06 6.64
C VAL A 24 -38.88 -9.90 7.34
N SER A 25 -38.46 -8.67 7.08
CA SER A 25 -39.00 -7.51 7.78
C SER A 25 -40.41 -7.14 7.32
N ASP A 26 -40.81 -7.43 6.08
CA ASP A 26 -42.20 -7.27 5.63
C ASP A 26 -43.11 -8.25 6.37
N ARG A 27 -42.72 -9.54 6.44
CA ARG A 27 -43.50 -10.58 7.15
C ARG A 27 -43.64 -10.31 8.65
N VAL A 28 -42.57 -9.86 9.29
CA VAL A 28 -42.58 -9.49 10.71
C VAL A 28 -43.52 -8.30 10.95
N LEU A 29 -43.49 -7.31 10.07
CA LEU A 29 -44.33 -6.12 10.19
C LEU A 29 -45.82 -6.44 10.01
N GLU A 30 -46.17 -7.21 8.97
CA GLU A 30 -47.54 -7.67 8.71
C GLU A 30 -48.12 -8.49 9.86
N PHE A 31 -47.28 -9.29 10.54
CA PHE A 31 -47.70 -10.08 11.68
C PHE A 31 -47.95 -9.23 12.95
N LEU A 32 -47.15 -8.18 13.15
CA LEU A 32 -47.17 -7.37 14.37
C LEU A 32 -48.18 -6.22 14.35
N VAL A 33 -48.56 -5.72 13.15
CA VAL A 33 -49.29 -4.46 13.02
C VAL A 33 -50.50 -4.62 12.12
N SER A 34 -51.69 -4.45 12.69
CA SER A 34 -52.96 -4.49 11.94
C SER A 34 -53.56 -3.09 11.69
N ASP A 35 -53.05 -2.05 12.36
CA ASP A 35 -53.51 -0.66 12.21
C ASP A 35 -52.75 0.05 11.08
N ALA A 36 -53.48 0.59 10.11
CA ALA A 36 -52.94 1.26 8.93
C ALA A 36 -52.14 2.54 9.24
N GLN A 37 -52.49 3.28 10.31
CA GLN A 37 -51.74 4.48 10.69
C GLN A 37 -50.40 4.13 11.34
N LEU A 38 -50.41 3.11 12.21
CA LEU A 38 -49.19 2.64 12.88
C LEU A 38 -48.24 1.95 11.89
N MET A 39 -48.78 1.28 10.87
CA MET A 39 -48.04 0.64 9.78
C MET A 39 -47.09 1.62 9.07
N GLY A 40 -47.57 2.82 8.69
CA GLY A 40 -46.76 3.80 7.95
C GLY A 40 -45.57 4.34 8.74
N ILE A 41 -45.75 4.57 10.05
CA ILE A 41 -44.68 5.05 10.93
C ILE A 41 -43.60 3.96 11.07
N ILE A 42 -44.00 2.71 11.32
CA ILE A 42 -43.05 1.61 11.50
C ILE A 42 -42.32 1.29 10.20
N GLN A 43 -42.98 1.41 9.04
CA GLN A 43 -42.33 1.24 7.73
C GLN A 43 -41.19 2.25 7.52
N THR A 44 -41.35 3.49 7.97
CA THR A 44 -40.31 4.53 7.88
C THR A 44 -39.11 4.20 8.79
N PHE A 45 -39.37 3.84 10.06
CA PHE A 45 -38.33 3.43 11.01
C PHE A 45 -37.56 2.19 10.52
N LYS A 46 -38.27 1.22 9.94
CA LYS A 46 -37.66 0.05 9.32
C LYS A 46 -36.70 0.42 8.19
N GLY A 47 -37.08 1.40 7.36
CA GLY A 47 -36.21 1.96 6.33
C GLY A 47 -34.93 2.56 6.92
N TRP A 48 -35.03 3.31 8.02
CA TRP A 48 -33.86 3.86 8.70
C TRP A 48 -32.95 2.77 9.28
N ILE A 49 -33.53 1.74 9.90
CA ILE A 49 -32.77 0.59 10.40
C ILE A 49 -32.02 -0.09 9.25
N TYR A 50 -32.67 -0.28 8.11
CA TYR A 50 -32.03 -0.84 6.92
C TYR A 50 -30.83 -0.01 6.47
N VAL A 51 -30.97 1.32 6.37
CA VAL A 51 -29.88 2.21 5.93
C VAL A 51 -28.72 2.17 6.92
N VAL A 52 -28.98 2.22 8.22
CA VAL A 52 -27.92 2.16 9.24
C VAL A 52 -27.20 0.80 9.21
N LEU A 53 -27.95 -0.29 9.11
CA LEU A 53 -27.39 -1.64 9.14
C LEU A 53 -26.58 -1.93 7.87
N THR A 54 -27.11 -1.56 6.71
CA THR A 54 -26.42 -1.73 5.42
C THR A 54 -25.19 -0.82 5.33
N SER A 55 -25.26 0.43 5.75
CA SER A 55 -24.10 1.33 5.76
C SER A 55 -22.98 0.84 6.70
N ALA A 56 -23.32 0.37 7.91
CA ALA A 56 -22.35 -0.24 8.81
C ALA A 56 -21.72 -1.51 8.21
N MET A 57 -22.53 -2.40 7.62
CA MET A 57 -22.04 -3.61 6.94
C MET A 57 -21.06 -3.26 5.81
N LEU A 58 -21.43 -2.33 4.94
CA LEU A 58 -20.60 -1.87 3.83
C LEU A 58 -19.30 -1.26 4.32
N PHE A 59 -19.36 -0.40 5.34
CA PHE A 59 -18.19 0.21 5.96
C PHE A 59 -17.20 -0.84 6.46
N VAL A 60 -17.67 -1.88 7.16
CA VAL A 60 -16.80 -2.96 7.66
C VAL A 60 -16.13 -3.72 6.51
N ILE A 61 -16.89 -4.10 5.49
CA ILE A 61 -16.35 -4.84 4.33
C ILE A 61 -15.26 -4.01 3.63
N ILE A 62 -15.53 -2.74 3.38
CA ILE A 62 -14.60 -1.82 2.72
C ILE A 62 -13.37 -1.60 3.60
N ARG A 63 -13.55 -1.39 4.91
CA ARG A 63 -12.45 -1.18 5.85
C ARG A 63 -11.51 -2.38 5.91
N MET A 64 -12.05 -3.59 5.96
CA MET A 64 -11.24 -4.82 5.96
C MET A 64 -10.40 -4.97 4.69
N ASP A 65 -10.96 -4.66 3.53
CA ASP A 65 -10.24 -4.74 2.26
C ASP A 65 -9.13 -3.68 2.18
N HIS A 66 -9.42 -2.44 2.60
CA HIS A 66 -8.41 -1.38 2.69
C HIS A 66 -7.24 -1.75 3.60
N LEU A 67 -7.51 -2.32 4.78
CA LEU A 67 -6.45 -2.77 5.69
C LEU A 67 -5.58 -3.87 5.06
N ALA A 68 -6.18 -4.77 4.28
CA ALA A 68 -5.45 -5.81 3.57
C ALA A 68 -4.58 -5.25 2.43
N ILE A 69 -5.07 -4.23 1.71
CA ILE A 69 -4.30 -3.53 0.67
C ILE A 69 -3.13 -2.77 1.31
N GLU A 70 -3.39 -2.02 2.38
CA GLU A 70 -2.36 -1.25 3.08
C GLU A 70 -1.24 -2.15 3.61
N LYS A 71 -1.58 -3.33 4.16
CA LYS A 71 -0.59 -4.32 4.57
C LYS A 71 0.30 -4.76 3.41
N LYS A 72 -0.28 -5.05 2.24
CA LYS A 72 0.49 -5.44 1.05
C LYS A 72 1.40 -4.32 0.55
N GLU A 73 0.91 -3.09 0.54
CA GLU A 73 1.73 -1.94 0.14
C GLU A 73 2.89 -1.71 1.12
N ARG A 74 2.65 -1.88 2.42
CA ARG A 74 3.72 -1.84 3.44
C ARG A 74 4.74 -2.96 3.24
N GLU A 75 4.31 -4.20 2.99
CA GLU A 75 5.20 -5.33 2.72
C GLU A 75 6.08 -5.08 1.48
N LYS A 76 5.49 -4.57 0.39
CA LYS A 76 6.25 -4.17 -0.82
C LYS A 76 7.27 -3.06 -0.50
N ALA A 77 6.85 -2.05 0.25
CA ALA A 77 7.73 -0.95 0.63
C ALA A 77 8.92 -1.44 1.47
N GLN A 78 8.67 -2.33 2.43
CA GLN A 78 9.70 -2.97 3.25
C GLN A 78 10.66 -3.81 2.40
N LEU A 79 10.13 -4.65 1.50
CA LEU A 79 10.97 -5.45 0.59
C LEU A 79 11.85 -4.55 -0.29
N TYR A 80 11.29 -3.47 -0.84
CA TYR A 80 12.03 -2.52 -1.64
C TYR A 80 13.10 -1.79 -0.82
N GLN A 81 12.82 -1.41 0.42
CA GLN A 81 13.80 -0.82 1.33
C GLN A 81 14.94 -1.81 1.66
N ALA A 82 14.60 -3.06 2.02
CA ALA A 82 15.59 -4.09 2.31
C ALA A 82 16.49 -4.40 1.10
N THR A 83 15.89 -4.52 -0.08
CA THR A 83 16.63 -4.74 -1.34
C THR A 83 17.57 -3.58 -1.63
N MET A 84 17.09 -2.33 -1.51
CA MET A 84 17.90 -1.15 -1.76
C MET A 84 19.07 -1.03 -0.77
N SER A 85 18.83 -1.31 0.51
CA SER A 85 19.88 -1.34 1.52
C SER A 85 20.94 -2.41 1.21
N ALA A 86 20.53 -3.61 0.80
CA ALA A 86 21.45 -4.66 0.39
C ALA A 86 22.28 -4.26 -0.84
N VAL A 87 21.65 -3.69 -1.87
CA VAL A 87 22.33 -3.17 -3.07
C VAL A 87 23.36 -2.12 -2.68
N HIS A 88 23.00 -1.17 -1.82
CA HIS A 88 23.91 -0.14 -1.33
C HIS A 88 25.13 -0.76 -0.64
N HIS A 89 24.93 -1.69 0.30
CA HIS A 89 26.02 -2.38 0.98
C HIS A 89 26.93 -3.17 0.02
N ILE A 90 26.34 -3.85 -0.98
CA ILE A 90 27.10 -4.62 -1.97
C ILE A 90 27.94 -3.69 -2.85
N LEU A 91 27.37 -2.59 -3.34
CA LEU A 91 28.07 -1.63 -4.18
C LEU A 91 29.19 -0.93 -3.41
N HIS A 92 28.91 -0.47 -2.18
CA HIS A 92 29.94 0.13 -1.34
C HIS A 92 31.11 -0.83 -1.09
N ASN A 93 30.81 -2.10 -0.76
CA ASN A 93 31.83 -3.13 -0.59
C ASN A 93 32.60 -3.40 -1.90
N PHE A 94 31.91 -3.46 -3.05
CA PHE A 94 32.53 -3.62 -4.35
C PHE A 94 33.51 -2.48 -4.67
N LEU A 95 33.09 -1.23 -4.49
CA LEU A 95 33.93 -0.05 -4.73
C LEU A 95 35.16 -0.06 -3.82
N ASN A 96 35.00 -0.39 -2.53
CA ASN A 96 36.12 -0.53 -1.61
C ASN A 96 37.09 -1.65 -2.04
N LYS A 97 36.60 -2.80 -2.50
CA LYS A 97 37.44 -3.89 -3.03
C LYS A 97 38.19 -3.46 -4.28
N MET A 98 37.54 -2.75 -5.19
CA MET A 98 38.17 -2.21 -6.40
C MET A 98 39.29 -1.24 -6.02
N MET A 99 39.05 -0.33 -5.07
CA MET A 99 40.07 0.60 -4.56
C MET A 99 41.27 -0.14 -3.94
N LEU A 100 41.03 -1.18 -3.14
CA LEU A 100 42.10 -2.02 -2.57
C LEU A 100 42.90 -2.77 -3.63
N TYR A 101 42.22 -3.35 -4.63
CA TYR A 101 42.89 -4.00 -5.75
C TYR A 101 43.80 -3.03 -6.48
N ARG A 102 43.30 -1.81 -6.73
CA ARG A 102 44.07 -0.75 -7.37
C ARG A 102 45.35 -0.43 -6.59
N LEU A 103 45.24 -0.22 -5.27
CA LEU A 103 46.40 0.05 -4.42
C LEU A 103 47.45 -1.07 -4.49
N GLY A 104 47.01 -2.34 -4.50
CA GLY A 104 47.91 -3.49 -4.60
C GLY A 104 48.60 -3.64 -5.96
N VAL A 105 47.95 -3.24 -7.06
CA VAL A 105 48.57 -3.23 -8.40
C VAL A 105 49.64 -2.13 -8.49
N GLU A 106 49.38 -0.97 -7.88
CA GLU A 106 50.27 0.18 -7.90
C GLU A 106 51.59 -0.07 -7.15
N GLU A 107 51.55 -0.88 -6.07
CA GLU A 107 52.77 -1.35 -5.40
C GLU A 107 53.67 -2.23 -6.29
N GLN A 108 53.07 -2.97 -7.24
CA GLN A 108 53.81 -3.91 -8.09
C GLN A 108 54.31 -3.27 -9.38
N GLN A 109 53.53 -2.36 -9.98
CA GLN A 109 53.93 -1.61 -11.17
C GLN A 109 53.34 -0.18 -11.12
N PRO A 110 54.17 0.86 -11.33
CA PRO A 110 53.66 2.22 -11.42
C PRO A 110 52.73 2.32 -12.64
N VAL A 111 51.45 2.57 -12.38
CA VAL A 111 50.44 2.69 -13.44
C VAL A 111 50.43 4.12 -13.96
N ASN A 112 50.10 4.30 -15.25
CA ASN A 112 49.96 5.60 -15.89
C ASN A 112 49.12 6.58 -15.01
N PRO A 113 49.66 7.76 -14.64
CA PRO A 113 48.95 8.77 -13.85
C PRO A 113 47.60 9.20 -14.42
N GLU A 114 47.44 9.21 -15.74
CA GLU A 114 46.18 9.57 -16.39
C GLU A 114 45.09 8.51 -16.17
N LEU A 115 45.46 7.23 -16.22
CA LEU A 115 44.56 6.10 -15.96
C LEU A 115 44.17 6.03 -14.48
N GLN A 116 45.08 6.43 -13.59
CA GLN A 116 44.82 6.55 -12.15
C GLN A 116 43.80 7.65 -11.85
N ALA A 117 44.00 8.85 -12.39
CA ALA A 117 43.06 9.95 -12.23
C ALA A 117 41.67 9.64 -12.80
N LEU A 118 41.61 8.90 -13.91
CA LEU A 118 40.33 8.43 -14.47
C LEU A 118 39.64 7.43 -13.54
N TYR A 119 40.39 6.47 -13.00
CA TYR A 119 39.86 5.45 -12.08
C TYR A 119 39.29 6.09 -10.81
N GLU A 120 40.03 7.00 -10.16
CA GLU A 120 39.56 7.73 -8.98
C GLU A 120 38.29 8.51 -9.27
N ARG A 121 38.25 9.25 -10.37
CA ARG A 121 37.06 10.01 -10.78
C ARG A 121 35.82 9.11 -10.93
N VAL A 122 35.96 7.97 -11.60
CA VAL A 122 34.85 7.03 -11.81
C VAL A 122 34.34 6.45 -10.49
N ILE A 123 35.25 6.09 -9.58
CA ILE A 123 34.84 5.59 -8.25
C ILE A 123 34.12 6.69 -7.46
N GLU A 124 34.65 7.91 -7.42
CA GLU A 124 34.03 9.04 -6.72
C GLU A 124 32.65 9.39 -7.29
N GLU A 125 32.53 9.46 -8.61
CA GLU A 125 31.26 9.73 -9.29
C GLU A 125 30.23 8.64 -8.99
N THR A 126 30.63 7.37 -9.07
CA THR A 126 29.75 6.23 -8.75
C THR A 126 29.31 6.26 -7.29
N GLN A 127 30.20 6.58 -6.35
CA GLN A 127 29.85 6.72 -4.93
C GLN A 127 28.83 7.85 -4.72
N HIS A 128 29.03 8.99 -5.38
CA HIS A 128 28.13 10.12 -5.32
C HIS A 128 26.74 9.79 -5.89
N GLU A 129 26.66 9.10 -7.03
CA GLU A 129 25.39 8.64 -7.60
C GLU A 129 24.64 7.68 -6.67
N ILE A 130 25.35 6.74 -6.05
CA ILE A 130 24.76 5.81 -5.07
C ILE A 130 24.20 6.57 -3.85
N TYR A 131 24.90 7.62 -3.40
CA TYR A 131 24.43 8.47 -2.31
C TYR A 131 23.16 9.25 -2.69
N LEU A 132 23.09 9.80 -3.90
CA LEU A 132 21.89 10.50 -4.39
C LEU A 132 20.67 9.57 -4.51
N LEU A 133 20.87 8.33 -4.95
CA LEU A 133 19.80 7.33 -5.02
C LEU A 133 19.21 6.99 -3.64
N GLN A 134 20.00 7.09 -2.57
CA GLN A 134 19.53 6.92 -1.21
C GLN A 134 18.69 8.12 -0.74
N THR A 135 19.14 9.35 -1.03
CA THR A 135 18.48 10.58 -0.56
C THR A 135 17.20 10.89 -1.35
N ALA A 136 17.19 10.64 -2.66
CA ALA A 136 16.03 10.88 -3.52
C ALA A 136 14.74 10.19 -3.02
N LYS A 137 14.86 9.03 -2.38
CA LYS A 137 13.74 8.24 -1.86
C LYS A 137 13.13 8.79 -0.55
N GLN A 138 13.87 9.61 0.21
CA GLN A 138 13.33 10.28 1.40
C GLN A 138 12.35 11.40 1.02
N PHE A 139 12.59 12.12 -0.09
CA PHE A 139 11.71 13.19 -0.57
C PHE A 139 10.40 12.67 -1.17
N THR A 140 10.43 11.56 -1.92
CA THR A 140 9.21 11.03 -2.57
C THR A 140 8.21 10.44 -1.58
N ALA A 141 8.65 9.93 -0.42
CA ALA A 141 7.76 9.34 0.59
C ALA A 141 7.02 10.40 1.43
N GLU A 142 7.65 11.56 1.68
CA GLU A 142 7.02 12.69 2.38
C GLU A 142 6.05 13.47 1.48
N GLU A 143 6.40 13.70 0.21
CA GLU A 143 5.53 14.40 -0.75
C GLU A 143 4.23 13.63 -1.05
N VAL A 144 4.27 12.30 -1.09
CA VAL A 144 3.06 11.47 -1.27
C VAL A 144 2.15 11.52 -0.03
N ARG A 145 2.70 11.65 1.19
CA ARG A 145 1.88 11.85 2.39
C ARG A 145 1.29 13.26 2.49
N ALA A 146 2.03 14.28 2.05
CA ALA A 146 1.55 15.67 2.01
C ALA A 146 0.41 15.89 0.99
N THR A 147 0.28 15.01 -0.01
CA THR A 147 -0.72 15.14 -1.09
C THR A 147 -2.02 14.34 -0.81
N VAL A 148 -2.03 13.45 0.19
CA VAL A 148 -3.18 12.56 0.49
C VAL A 148 -4.06 13.08 1.65
N GLN A 149 -3.78 14.26 2.20
CA GLN A 149 -4.74 14.96 3.05
C GLN A 149 -5.50 16.00 2.21
N PRO A 150 -6.80 15.81 1.91
CA PRO A 150 -7.58 16.88 1.34
C PRO A 150 -7.68 18.01 2.37
N LYS A 151 -7.48 19.24 1.91
CA LYS A 151 -7.93 20.44 2.62
C LYS A 151 -9.43 20.38 2.90
#